data_AF-A0A914URR4-F1
#
_entry.id   AF-A0A914URR4-F1
#
_cell.length_a   1.000
_cell.length_b   1.000
_cell.length_c   1.000
_cell.angle_alpha   90.00
_cell.angle_beta   90.00
_cell.angle_gamma   90.00
#
_symmetry.space_group_name_H-M   'P 1'
#
loop_
_entity.id
_entity.type
_entity.pdbx_description
1 polymer ?
#
loop_
_entity_poly.entity_id
_entity_poly.type
_entity_poly.pdbx_seq_one_letter_code
_entity_poly.pdbx_strand_id
1 'polypeptide(L)'
;MAHVSALSEKDKQSIEELRSRLSDELKEVPSYSDDYSLLRWLIGWDYKIDLIVPKLKRTLNTLSALKLNQVDFSSIEKVTDYVNSTCNAMEYYPGGLVGYDKEGNVVSIQPLTKADPKSLLPTNRMSLSLINRIAESEGVMSLI
;
A
#
# COMPACT_ATOMS: atom_id res chain seq x y z
N MET A 1 13.40 -12.34 1.73
CA MET A 1 12.83 -12.56 0.37
C MET A 1 12.17 -13.93 0.30
N ALA A 2 10.84 -14.01 0.41
CA ALA A 2 10.12 -15.26 0.23
C ALA A 2 10.36 -15.79 -1.19
N HIS A 3 10.74 -17.07 -1.28
CA HIS A 3 11.00 -17.81 -2.50
C HIS A 3 10.00 -17.46 -3.62
N VAL A 4 10.51 -16.93 -4.74
CA VAL A 4 9.84 -17.06 -6.03
C VAL A 4 9.89 -18.55 -6.40
N SER A 5 9.04 -19.34 -5.78
CA SER A 5 8.64 -20.63 -6.35
C SER A 5 7.99 -20.31 -7.69
N ALA A 6 8.42 -21.00 -8.76
CA ALA A 6 7.80 -20.86 -10.06
C ALA A 6 6.27 -20.92 -9.91
N LEU A 7 5.57 -19.91 -10.45
CA LEU A 7 4.11 -19.83 -10.40
C LEU A 7 3.51 -21.15 -10.92
N SER A 8 2.65 -21.77 -10.12
CA SER A 8 1.96 -22.98 -10.58
C SER A 8 1.00 -22.63 -11.71
N GLU A 9 0.61 -23.61 -12.53
CA GLU A 9 -0.38 -23.39 -13.59
C GLU A 9 -1.71 -22.88 -13.03
N LYS A 10 -2.08 -23.32 -11.81
CA LYS A 10 -3.27 -22.82 -11.11
C LYS A 10 -3.13 -21.33 -10.74
N ASP A 11 -1.94 -20.90 -10.32
CA ASP A 11 -1.69 -19.49 -10.00
C ASP A 11 -1.83 -18.62 -11.25
N LYS A 12 -1.20 -19.02 -12.36
CA LYS A 12 -1.29 -18.29 -13.63
C LYS A 12 -2.74 -18.16 -14.13
N GLN A 13 -3.51 -19.24 -14.07
CA GLN A 13 -4.92 -19.22 -14.46
C GLN A 13 -5.74 -18.26 -13.57
N SER A 14 -5.52 -18.31 -12.26
CA SER A 14 -6.24 -17.45 -11.31
C SER A 14 -5.85 -15.97 -11.44
N ILE A 15 -4.57 -15.69 -11.73
CA ILE A 15 -4.06 -14.34 -11.99
C ILE A 15 -4.70 -13.78 -13.25
N GLU A 16 -4.75 -14.55 -14.34
CA GLU A 16 -5.33 -14.10 -15.59
C GLU A 16 -6.84 -13.88 -15.48
N GLU A 17 -7.54 -14.75 -14.77
CA GLU A 17 -8.96 -14.54 -14.46
C GLU A 17 -9.16 -13.22 -13.68
N LEU A 18 -8.38 -12.99 -12.62
CA LEU A 18 -8.49 -11.78 -11.81
C LEU A 18 -8.15 -10.52 -12.62
N ARG A 19 -7.11 -10.58 -13.46
CA ARG A 19 -6.69 -9.50 -14.36
C ARG A 19 -7.77 -9.17 -15.37
N SER A 20 -8.41 -10.17 -15.97
CA SER A 20 -9.50 -9.97 -16.93
C SER A 20 -10.72 -9.28 -16.31
N ARG A 21 -11.06 -9.62 -15.05
CA ARG A 21 -12.22 -9.05 -14.34
C ARG A 21 -11.98 -7.62 -13.84
N LEU A 22 -10.73 -7.18 -13.75
CA LEU A 22 -10.32 -5.87 -13.23
C LEU A 22 -9.55 -5.04 -14.26
N SER A 23 -9.70 -5.36 -15.54
CA SER A 23 -8.86 -4.81 -16.61
C SER A 23 -8.92 -3.29 -16.72
N ASP A 24 -10.06 -2.68 -16.38
CA ASP A 24 -10.23 -1.24 -16.46
C ASP A 24 -9.59 -0.53 -15.27
N GLU A 25 -9.78 -1.05 -14.05
CA GLU A 25 -9.17 -0.48 -12.85
C GLU A 25 -7.66 -0.66 -12.82
N LEU A 26 -7.14 -1.76 -13.37
CA LEU A 26 -5.71 -2.00 -13.47
C LEU A 26 -5.01 -1.06 -14.47
N LYS A 27 -5.71 -0.51 -15.45
CA LYS A 27 -5.16 0.55 -16.33
C LYS A 27 -4.92 1.85 -15.57
N GLU A 28 -5.80 2.16 -14.61
CA GLU A 28 -5.70 3.37 -13.79
C GLU A 28 -4.57 3.27 -12.76
N VAL A 29 -4.27 2.05 -12.27
CA VAL A 29 -3.19 1.80 -11.31
C VAL A 29 -2.30 0.64 -11.81
N PRO A 30 -1.41 0.90 -12.77
CA PRO A 30 -0.61 -0.15 -13.42
C PRO A 30 0.32 -0.91 -12.48
N SER A 31 0.72 -0.31 -11.35
CA SER A 31 1.57 -0.94 -10.33
C SER A 31 0.97 -2.20 -9.70
N TYR A 32 -0.35 -2.43 -9.85
CA TYR A 32 -1.03 -3.62 -9.34
C TYR A 32 -1.27 -4.68 -10.42
N SER A 33 -0.85 -4.45 -11.67
CA SER A 33 -1.09 -5.37 -12.79
C SER A 33 -0.08 -6.51 -12.89
N ASP A 34 0.99 -6.49 -12.10
CA ASP A 34 2.01 -7.53 -12.08
C ASP A 34 1.50 -8.80 -11.38
N ASP A 35 2.13 -9.93 -11.73
CA ASP A 35 1.74 -11.25 -11.22
C ASP A 35 1.86 -11.35 -9.70
N TYR A 36 2.85 -10.69 -9.10
CA TYR A 36 3.13 -10.81 -7.67
C TYR A 36 2.09 -10.03 -6.83
N SER A 37 1.72 -8.82 -7.26
CA SER A 37 0.64 -8.04 -6.64
C SER A 37 -0.68 -8.79 -6.67
N LEU A 38 -1.07 -9.32 -7.83
CA LEU A 38 -2.31 -10.09 -7.97
C LEU A 38 -2.26 -11.40 -7.17
N LEU A 39 -1.10 -12.07 -7.13
CA LEU A 39 -0.92 -13.27 -6.32
C LEU A 39 -1.06 -13.00 -4.82
N ARG A 40 -0.57 -11.87 -4.30
CA ARG A 40 -0.76 -11.48 -2.89
C ARG A 40 -2.25 -11.40 -2.53
N TRP A 41 -3.09 -10.87 -3.42
CA TRP A 41 -4.55 -10.85 -3.24
C TRP A 41 -5.17 -12.24 -3.30
N LEU A 42 -4.72 -13.08 -4.23
CA LEU A 42 -5.20 -14.47 -4.34
C LEU A 42 -4.86 -15.26 -3.08
N ILE A 43 -3.60 -15.26 -2.65
CA ILE A 43 -3.15 -15.96 -1.44
C ILE A 43 -3.88 -15.42 -0.20
N GLY A 44 -3.97 -14.10 -0.05
CA GLY A 44 -4.57 -13.45 1.12
C GLY A 44 -6.08 -13.71 1.30
N TRP A 45 -6.76 -14.19 0.25
CA TRP A 45 -8.20 -14.48 0.26
C TRP A 45 -8.53 -15.92 -0.15
N ASP A 46 -7.59 -16.85 0.01
CA ASP A 46 -7.74 -18.28 -0.33
C ASP A 46 -8.24 -18.53 -1.77
N TYR A 47 -7.80 -17.72 -2.74
CA TYR A 47 -8.21 -17.80 -4.15
C TYR A 47 -9.72 -17.60 -4.38
N LYS A 48 -10.45 -16.99 -3.44
CA LYS A 48 -11.88 -16.68 -3.57
C LYS A 48 -12.08 -15.44 -4.45
N ILE A 49 -11.92 -15.59 -5.77
CA ILE A 49 -11.95 -14.50 -6.77
C ILE A 49 -13.18 -13.61 -6.62
N ASP A 50 -14.37 -14.18 -6.41
CA ASP A 50 -15.60 -13.42 -6.27
C ASP A 50 -15.62 -12.48 -5.04
N LEU A 51 -14.83 -12.79 -4.00
CA LEU A 51 -14.64 -11.90 -2.85
C LEU A 51 -13.53 -10.87 -3.09
N ILE A 52 -12.50 -11.23 -3.88
CA ILE A 52 -11.36 -10.37 -4.17
C ILE A 52 -11.77 -9.23 -5.10
N VAL A 53 -12.47 -9.54 -6.20
CA VAL A 53 -12.84 -8.57 -7.24
C VAL A 53 -13.48 -7.28 -6.67
N PRO A 54 -14.56 -7.32 -5.87
CA PRO A 54 -15.18 -6.09 -5.36
C PRO A 54 -14.26 -5.32 -4.39
N LYS A 55 -13.38 -6.02 -3.66
CA LYS A 55 -12.44 -5.40 -2.71
C LYS A 55 -11.31 -4.71 -3.45
N LEU A 56 -10.65 -5.42 -4.36
CA LEU A 56 -9.54 -4.90 -5.14
C LEU A 56 -10.02 -3.75 -6.05
N LYS A 57 -11.18 -3.89 -6.70
CA LYS A 57 -11.81 -2.78 -7.44
C LYS A 57 -11.97 -1.53 -6.58
N ARG A 58 -12.47 -1.67 -5.37
CA ARG A 58 -12.60 -0.53 -4.43
C ARG A 58 -11.25 0.04 -4.03
N THR A 59 -10.25 -0.79 -3.80
CA THR A 59 -8.88 -0.37 -3.48
C THR A 59 -8.29 0.46 -4.62
N LEU A 60 -8.27 -0.07 -5.85
CA LEU A 60 -7.71 0.62 -7.03
C LEU A 60 -8.41 1.95 -7.30
N ASN A 61 -9.74 1.98 -7.21
CA ASN A 61 -10.50 3.22 -7.34
C ASN A 61 -10.18 4.24 -6.25
N THR A 62 -9.91 3.78 -5.02
CA THR A 62 -9.51 4.67 -3.91
C THR A 62 -8.12 5.23 -4.14
N LEU A 63 -7.17 4.41 -4.60
CA LEU A 63 -5.80 4.85 -4.90
C LEU A 63 -5.78 5.88 -6.04
N SER A 64 -6.55 5.63 -7.11
CA SER A 64 -6.72 6.58 -8.22
C SER A 64 -7.40 7.88 -7.77
N ALA A 65 -8.47 7.79 -6.96
CA ALA A 65 -9.15 8.98 -6.43
C ALA A 65 -8.26 9.83 -5.51
N LEU A 66 -7.35 9.21 -4.75
CA LEU A 66 -6.35 9.89 -3.93
C LEU A 66 -5.12 10.34 -4.72
N LYS A 67 -5.06 10.01 -6.02
CA LYS A 67 -3.94 10.30 -6.94
C LYS A 67 -2.60 9.74 -6.49
N LEU A 68 -2.60 8.68 -5.67
CA LEU A 68 -1.37 8.09 -5.13
C LEU A 68 -0.56 7.38 -6.22
N ASN A 69 -1.23 6.92 -7.28
CA ASN A 69 -0.59 6.37 -8.49
C ASN A 69 0.26 7.38 -9.28
N GLN A 70 0.11 8.68 -9.02
CA GLN A 70 0.88 9.77 -9.67
C GLN A 70 2.02 10.26 -8.79
N VAL A 71 2.11 9.82 -7.54
CA VAL A 71 3.13 10.24 -6.58
C VAL A 71 4.36 9.35 -6.75
N ASP A 72 5.53 9.99 -6.71
CA ASP A 72 6.81 9.28 -6.77
C ASP A 72 7.21 8.76 -5.40
N PHE A 73 7.10 7.45 -5.22
CA PHE A 73 7.50 6.73 -4.01
C PHE A 73 8.79 5.91 -4.18
N SER A 74 9.71 6.34 -5.04
CA SER A 74 10.93 5.57 -5.34
C SER A 74 11.91 5.41 -4.17
N SER A 75 11.74 6.14 -3.07
CA SER A 75 12.62 6.03 -1.89
C SER A 75 11.84 6.29 -0.60
N ILE A 76 12.39 5.79 0.52
CA ILE A 76 11.82 5.97 1.86
C ILE A 76 11.70 7.46 2.21
N GLU A 77 12.68 8.26 1.80
CA GLU A 77 12.70 9.71 2.01
C GLU A 77 11.53 10.37 1.28
N LYS A 78 11.27 10.01 0.01
CA LYS A 78 10.14 10.57 -0.76
C LYS A 78 8.78 10.23 -0.14
N VAL A 79 8.64 9.00 0.37
CA VAL A 79 7.41 8.60 1.10
C VAL A 79 7.24 9.46 2.35
N THR A 80 8.32 9.65 3.11
CA THR A 80 8.32 10.45 4.35
C THR A 80 8.04 11.92 4.06
N ASP A 81 8.64 12.49 3.02
CA ASP A 81 8.44 13.87 2.59
C ASP A 81 6.99 14.10 2.14
N TYR A 82 6.41 13.17 1.37
CA TYR A 82 5.01 13.24 1.00
C TYR A 82 4.11 13.25 2.25
N VAL A 83 4.30 12.29 3.16
CA VAL A 83 3.51 12.21 4.40
C VAL A 83 3.64 13.48 5.24
N ASN A 84 4.85 14.02 5.41
CA ASN A 84 5.07 15.26 6.15
C ASN A 84 4.45 16.48 5.46
N SER A 85 4.42 16.51 4.12
CA SER A 85 3.81 17.62 3.36
C SER A 85 2.30 17.69 3.50
N THR A 86 1.63 16.58 3.82
CA THR A 86 0.16 16.54 3.94
C THR A 86 -0.38 17.24 5.18
N CYS A 87 0.38 17.28 6.28
CA CYS A 87 -0.06 17.84 7.55
C CYS A 87 1.09 18.12 8.52
N ASN A 88 1.10 19.32 9.10
CA ASN A 88 2.09 19.75 10.09
C ASN A 88 2.09 18.92 11.38
N ALA A 89 0.98 18.23 11.69
CA ALA A 89 0.91 17.38 12.89
C ALA A 89 1.74 16.09 12.75
N MET A 90 2.12 15.69 11.53
CA MET A 90 2.88 14.46 11.30
C MET A 90 4.31 14.55 11.84
N GLU A 91 4.90 15.75 11.89
CA GLU A 91 6.22 15.97 12.51
C GLU A 91 6.23 15.58 14.00
N TYR A 92 5.09 15.72 14.68
CA TYR A 92 4.94 15.37 16.10
C TYR A 92 4.41 13.96 16.33
N TYR A 93 4.00 13.26 15.27
CA TYR A 93 3.57 11.88 15.38
C TYR A 93 4.79 10.97 15.26
N PRO A 94 5.24 10.34 16.37
CA PRO A 94 6.49 9.62 16.37
C PRO A 94 6.42 8.41 15.45
N GLY A 95 7.48 8.10 14.71
CA GLY A 95 7.57 6.89 13.90
C GLY A 95 7.74 7.17 12.40
N GLY A 96 7.57 6.13 11.60
CA GLY A 96 7.72 6.16 10.14
C GLY A 96 8.59 5.02 9.61
N LEU A 97 9.00 5.16 8.35
CA LEU A 97 9.89 4.24 7.67
C LEU A 97 11.36 4.57 8.00
N VAL A 98 12.15 3.56 8.38
CA VAL A 98 13.51 3.76 8.92
C VAL A 98 14.60 3.25 7.99
N GLY A 99 14.33 2.22 7.20
CA GLY A 99 15.31 1.60 6.34
C GLY A 99 14.91 0.18 5.95
N TYR A 100 15.90 -0.65 5.64
CA TYR A 100 15.71 -2.04 5.23
C TYR A 100 16.34 -2.99 6.25
N ASP A 101 15.73 -4.16 6.42
CA ASP A 101 16.33 -5.26 7.16
C ASP A 101 17.37 -6.02 6.33
N LYS A 102 17.97 -7.07 6.90
CA LYS A 102 19.00 -7.88 6.21
C LYS A 102 18.48 -8.64 4.98
N GLU A 103 17.16 -8.81 4.87
CA GLU A 103 16.51 -9.48 3.75
C GLU A 103 15.97 -8.51 2.70
N GLY A 104 16.16 -7.20 2.90
CA GLY A 104 15.65 -6.15 2.03
C GLY A 104 14.20 -5.76 2.29
N ASN A 105 13.58 -6.18 3.40
CA ASN A 105 12.23 -5.74 3.75
C ASN A 105 12.25 -4.34 4.36
N VAL A 106 11.27 -3.51 4.04
CA VAL A 106 11.14 -2.16 4.62
C VAL A 106 10.76 -2.25 6.10
N VAL A 107 11.50 -1.53 6.95
CA VAL A 107 11.27 -1.45 8.38
C VAL A 107 10.45 -0.21 8.71
N SER A 108 9.23 -0.42 9.19
CA SER A 108 8.36 0.62 9.76
C SER A 108 8.38 0.52 11.29
N ILE A 109 8.60 1.65 11.97
CA ILE A 109 8.62 1.73 13.44
C ILE A 109 7.60 2.76 13.90
N GLN A 110 6.71 2.36 14.80
CA GLN A 110 5.65 3.21 15.34
C GLN A 110 5.66 3.19 16.88
N PRO A 111 6.36 4.12 17.55
CA PRO A 111 6.46 4.15 19.01
C PRO A 111 5.19 4.75 19.64
N LEU A 112 4.17 3.92 19.82
CA LEU A 112 2.84 4.34 20.31
C LEU A 112 2.87 4.99 21.70
N THR A 113 3.81 4.60 22.57
CA THR A 113 3.96 5.17 23.92
C THR A 113 4.37 6.64 23.92
N LYS A 114 5.00 7.12 22.84
CA LYS A 114 5.40 8.51 22.67
C LYS A 114 4.36 9.35 21.94
N ALA A 115 3.31 8.73 21.39
CA ALA A 115 2.24 9.49 20.78
C ALA A 115 1.45 10.21 21.88
N ASP A 116 1.08 11.46 21.62
CA ASP A 116 0.14 12.22 22.47
C ASP A 116 -1.20 12.42 21.74
N PRO A 117 -2.14 11.46 21.84
CA PRO A 117 -3.42 11.56 21.16
C PRO A 117 -4.21 12.81 21.56
N LYS A 118 -4.06 13.32 22.79
CA LYS A 118 -4.83 14.47 23.25
C LYS A 118 -4.46 15.74 22.51
N SER A 119 -3.18 15.89 22.18
CA SER A 119 -2.68 17.04 21.40
C SER A 119 -2.80 16.81 19.89
N LEU A 120 -2.74 15.55 19.42
CA LEU A 120 -2.79 15.22 17.99
C LEU A 120 -4.21 15.20 17.39
N LEU A 121 -5.21 14.71 18.13
CA LEU A 121 -6.59 14.65 17.64
C LEU A 121 -7.21 16.02 17.29
N PRO A 122 -6.99 17.12 18.05
CA PRO A 122 -7.54 18.42 17.69
C PRO A 122 -6.76 19.13 16.58
N THR A 123 -5.50 18.76 16.33
CA THR A 123 -4.64 19.45 15.36
C THR A 123 -4.84 18.96 13.92
N ASN A 124 -5.40 17.76 13.73
CA ASN A 124 -5.65 17.21 12.41
C ASN A 124 -7.02 16.54 12.28
N ARG A 125 -7.53 16.48 11.05
CA ARG A 125 -8.70 15.64 10.75
C ARG A 125 -8.26 14.18 10.73
N MET A 126 -9.01 13.33 11.41
CA MET A 126 -8.77 11.88 11.39
C MET A 126 -8.71 11.30 9.97
N SER A 127 -9.50 11.84 9.05
CA SER A 127 -9.46 11.44 7.64
C SER A 127 -8.09 11.67 6.98
N LEU A 128 -7.40 12.77 7.31
CA LEU A 128 -6.06 13.06 6.77
C LEU A 128 -5.03 12.09 7.34
N SER A 129 -5.08 11.80 8.64
CA SER A 129 -4.22 10.78 9.24
C SER A 129 -4.42 9.40 8.60
N LEU A 130 -5.65 9.03 8.24
CA LEU A 130 -5.94 7.78 7.53
C LEU A 130 -5.41 7.79 6.09
N ILE A 131 -5.58 8.90 5.35
CA ILE A 131 -5.02 9.06 4.00
C ILE A 131 -3.50 8.92 4.03
N ASN A 132 -2.84 9.50 5.03
CA ASN A 132 -1.39 9.39 5.19
C ASN A 132 -0.93 7.95 5.41
N ARG A 133 -1.71 7.15 6.15
CA ARG A 133 -1.41 5.73 6.34
C ARG A 133 -1.63 4.92 5.06
N ILE A 134 -2.61 5.28 4.25
CA ILE A 134 -2.80 4.69 2.92
C ILE A 134 -1.60 5.04 2.03
N ALA A 135 -1.18 6.30 2.00
CA ALA A 135 -0.04 6.77 1.21
C ALA A 135 1.28 6.12 1.65
N GLU A 136 1.53 6.01 2.96
CA GLU A 136 2.72 5.31 3.49
C GLU A 136 2.71 3.82 3.09
N SER A 137 1.55 3.15 3.16
CA SER A 137 1.42 1.75 2.75
C SER A 137 1.64 1.55 1.25
N GLU A 138 1.10 2.45 0.42
CA GLU A 138 1.32 2.44 -1.04
C GLU A 138 2.79 2.75 -1.38
N GLY A 139 3.42 3.63 -0.61
CA GLY A 139 4.85 3.90 -0.72
C GLY A 139 5.68 2.66 -0.43
N VAL A 140 5.37 1.93 0.65
CA VAL A 140 6.04 0.65 0.96
C VAL A 140 5.81 -0.39 -0.15
N MET A 141 4.60 -0.47 -0.71
CA MET A 141 4.30 -1.36 -1.84
C MET A 141 5.17 -1.06 -3.06
N SER A 142 5.48 0.22 -3.30
CA SER A 142 6.30 0.66 -4.43
C SER A 142 7.80 0.39 -4.24
N LEU A 143 8.24 0.13 -3.00
CA LEU A 143 9.65 -0.10 -2.64
C LEU A 143 10.04 -1.59 -2.63
N ILE A 144 9.07 -2.51 -2.75
CA ILE A 144 9.25 -3.98 -2.62
C ILE A 144 8.88 -4.66 -3.93
#